data_AF-A0A7S2C8G4-F1
#
_entry.id   AF-A0A7S2C8G4-F1
#
_cell.length_a   1.000
_cell.length_b   1.000
_cell.length_c   1.000
_cell.angle_alpha   90.00
_cell.angle_beta   90.00
_cell.angle_gamma   90.00
#
_symmetry.space_group_name_H-M   'P 1'
#
loop_
_entity.id
_entity.type
_entity.pdbx_description
1 polymer ?
#
loop_
_entity_poly.entity_id
_entity_poly.type
_entity_poly.pdbx_seq_one_letter_code
_entity_poly.pdbx_strand_id
1 'polypeptide(L)'
;MPLPAHTSRRVASVTVGLPLLLLFLPWRPRSAAAATPPYDAMVRSATAAFESADYGKSEALWREATVAYPSAALCWANLAVALIINASDEAELGVRPTDRALDRLEEALKAIATAGSLAPADALLLNSRGNALALLQQWTDAA
;
A
#
# COMPACT_ATOMS: atom_id res chain seq x y z
N MET A 1 41.94 78.76 -25.12
CA MET A 1 42.37 77.50 -25.77
C MET A 1 43.38 76.82 -24.86
N PRO A 2 42.95 75.77 -24.16
CA PRO A 2 43.60 74.46 -24.32
C PRO A 2 42.59 73.30 -24.38
N LEU A 3 42.98 72.21 -25.05
CA LEU A 3 42.20 70.99 -25.28
C LEU A 3 42.09 70.14 -24.00
N PRO A 4 40.93 69.50 -23.71
CA PRO A 4 40.88 68.46 -22.69
C PRO A 4 41.32 67.10 -23.28
N ALA A 5 42.23 66.46 -22.54
CA ALA A 5 42.81 65.17 -22.85
C ALA A 5 41.76 64.04 -22.77
N HIS A 6 41.71 63.22 -23.82
CA HIS A 6 41.04 61.93 -23.81
C HIS A 6 41.80 60.97 -22.89
N THR A 7 41.12 60.47 -21.84
CA THR A 7 41.60 59.28 -21.13
C THR A 7 40.47 58.26 -21.06
N SER A 8 40.77 57.11 -21.66
CA SER A 8 39.89 55.99 -21.96
C SER A 8 39.36 55.30 -20.70
N ARG A 9 38.03 55.12 -20.60
CA ARG A 9 37.39 54.21 -19.64
C ARG A 9 37.67 52.78 -20.08
N ARG A 10 38.52 52.06 -19.33
CA ARG A 10 38.59 50.59 -19.44
C ARG A 10 37.31 50.00 -18.84
N VAL A 11 36.51 49.37 -19.70
CA VAL A 11 35.39 48.51 -19.29
C VAL A 11 35.99 47.24 -18.71
N ALA A 12 35.79 47.00 -17.41
CA ALA A 12 36.10 45.72 -16.79
C ALA A 12 35.02 44.72 -17.19
N SER A 13 35.38 43.75 -18.04
CA SER A 13 34.54 42.60 -18.34
C SER A 13 34.43 41.71 -17.10
N VAL A 14 33.25 41.68 -16.48
CA VAL A 14 32.92 40.69 -15.44
C VAL A 14 32.57 39.39 -16.14
N THR A 15 33.51 38.45 -16.18
CA THR A 15 33.26 37.08 -16.62
C THR A 15 32.51 36.37 -15.49
N VAL A 16 31.19 36.20 -15.65
CA VAL A 16 30.40 35.32 -14.77
C VAL A 16 30.79 33.88 -15.12
N GLY A 17 31.69 33.30 -14.32
CA GLY A 17 32.00 31.88 -14.39
C GLY A 17 30.81 31.05 -13.93
N LEU A 18 30.13 30.38 -14.86
CA LEU A 18 29.16 29.35 -14.56
C LEU A 18 29.92 28.18 -13.88
N PRO A 19 29.62 27.81 -12.61
CA PRO A 19 30.34 26.71 -11.99
C PRO A 19 29.94 25.41 -12.71
N LEU A 20 30.95 24.78 -13.33
CA LEU A 20 30.88 23.52 -14.05
C LEU A 20 30.73 22.33 -13.07
N LEU A 21 29.79 22.42 -12.12
CA LEU A 21 29.62 21.49 -11.00
C LEU A 21 28.38 20.60 -11.17
N LEU A 22 28.00 20.29 -12.42
CA LEU A 22 26.98 19.29 -12.75
C LEU A 22 27.54 18.04 -13.44
N LEU A 23 28.86 17.96 -13.66
CA LEU A 23 29.50 16.85 -14.38
C LEU A 23 29.93 15.67 -13.48
N PHE A 24 29.70 15.75 -12.16
CA PHE A 24 30.06 14.69 -11.21
C PHE A 24 28.90 14.22 -10.33
N LEU A 25 27.65 14.44 -10.74
CA LEU A 25 26.57 13.64 -10.15
C LEU A 25 26.73 12.21 -10.72
N PRO A 26 26.98 11.19 -9.88
CA PRO A 26 26.92 9.82 -10.37
C PRO A 26 25.52 9.63 -10.94
N TRP A 27 25.46 9.22 -12.21
CA TRP A 27 24.23 8.75 -12.85
C TRP A 27 23.68 7.66 -11.94
N ARG A 28 22.71 8.00 -11.08
CA ARG A 28 21.92 6.99 -10.38
C ARG A 28 20.97 6.46 -11.43
N PRO A 29 21.11 5.20 -11.90
CA PRO A 29 20.07 4.63 -12.73
C PRO A 29 18.76 4.81 -11.97
N ARG A 30 17.74 5.35 -12.64
CA ARG A 30 16.37 5.35 -12.13
C ARG A 30 16.10 3.91 -11.75
N SER A 31 15.99 3.62 -10.44
CA SER A 31 15.75 2.28 -9.95
C SER A 31 14.56 1.76 -10.76
N ALA A 32 14.80 0.75 -11.60
CA ALA A 32 13.72 0.19 -12.39
C ALA A 32 12.65 -0.23 -11.38
N ALA A 33 11.47 0.36 -11.46
CA ALA A 33 10.35 -0.08 -10.63
C ALA A 33 10.26 -1.59 -10.83
N ALA A 34 10.40 -2.36 -9.74
CA ALA A 34 10.37 -3.81 -9.83
C ALA A 34 9.09 -4.20 -10.55
N ALA A 35 9.20 -5.05 -11.57
CA ALA A 35 8.04 -5.50 -12.32
C ALA A 35 7.08 -6.20 -11.35
N THR A 36 5.77 -5.93 -11.47
CA THR A 36 4.74 -6.60 -10.68
C THR A 36 4.86 -8.11 -10.85
N PRO A 37 4.99 -8.89 -9.76
CA PRO A 37 5.05 -10.35 -9.86
C PRO A 37 3.78 -10.91 -10.51
N PRO A 38 3.85 -12.03 -11.25
CA PRO A 38 2.66 -12.66 -11.83
C PRO A 38 1.60 -13.01 -10.78
N TYR A 39 0.33 -12.93 -11.15
CA TYR A 39 -0.82 -13.16 -10.26
C TYR A 39 -0.69 -14.47 -9.47
N ASP A 40 -0.46 -15.59 -10.16
CA ASP A 40 -0.34 -16.90 -9.49
C ASP A 40 0.84 -16.96 -8.50
N ALA A 41 1.91 -16.19 -8.74
CA ALA A 41 3.04 -16.14 -7.84
C ALA A 41 2.69 -15.38 -6.54
N MET A 42 1.94 -14.28 -6.65
CA MET A 42 1.46 -13.54 -5.48
C MET A 42 0.46 -14.38 -4.67
N VAL A 43 -0.52 -15.00 -5.34
CA VAL A 43 -1.50 -15.90 -4.70
C VAL A 43 -0.81 -17.05 -3.97
N ARG A 44 0.14 -17.74 -4.61
CA ARG A 44 0.88 -18.83 -3.96
C ARG A 44 1.69 -18.35 -2.77
N SER A 45 2.35 -17.19 -2.87
CA SER A 45 3.15 -16.65 -1.76
C SER A 45 2.28 -16.30 -0.56
N ALA A 46 1.15 -15.61 -0.78
CA ALA A 46 0.22 -15.22 0.27
C ALA A 46 -0.44 -16.45 0.92
N THR A 47 -0.86 -17.42 0.10
CA THR A 47 -1.44 -18.69 0.58
C THR A 47 -0.42 -19.51 1.38
N ALA A 48 0.83 -19.60 0.92
CA ALA A 48 1.88 -20.32 1.66
C ALA A 48 2.15 -19.68 3.03
N ALA A 49 2.11 -18.34 3.14
CA ALA A 49 2.21 -17.65 4.42
C ALA A 49 1.04 -18.02 5.35
N PHE A 50 -0.19 -18.02 4.81
CA PHE A 50 -1.39 -18.45 5.55
C PHE A 50 -1.29 -19.89 6.03
N GLU A 51 -0.91 -20.82 5.16
CA GLU A 51 -0.76 -22.25 5.48
C GLU A 51 0.34 -22.52 6.52
N SER A 52 1.34 -21.64 6.59
CA SER A 52 2.38 -21.67 7.62
C SER A 52 1.98 -20.98 8.94
N ALA A 53 0.72 -20.54 9.07
CA ALA A 53 0.19 -19.75 10.19
C ALA A 53 0.91 -18.40 10.44
N ASP A 54 1.64 -17.89 9.44
CA ASP A 54 2.20 -16.54 9.46
C ASP A 54 1.16 -15.55 8.91
N TYR A 55 0.13 -15.30 9.71
CA TYR A 55 -1.02 -14.48 9.30
C TYR A 55 -0.66 -13.00 9.12
N GLY A 56 0.36 -12.51 9.82
CA GLY A 56 0.90 -11.16 9.61
C GLY A 56 1.53 -11.01 8.21
N LYS A 57 2.34 -11.97 7.80
CA LYS A 57 2.90 -12.00 6.44
C LYS A 57 1.83 -12.25 5.38
N SER A 58 0.87 -13.13 5.65
CA SER A 58 -0.27 -13.39 4.77
C SER A 58 -1.06 -12.10 4.51
N GLU A 59 -1.38 -11.33 5.55
CA GLU A 59 -2.07 -10.03 5.43
C GLU A 59 -1.30 -9.07 4.52
N ALA A 60 0.01 -8.92 4.75
CA ALA A 60 0.85 -8.04 3.94
C ALA A 60 0.86 -8.47 2.46
N LEU A 61 1.03 -9.76 2.18
CA LEU A 61 1.07 -10.28 0.82
C LEU A 61 -0.28 -10.17 0.10
N TRP A 62 -1.40 -10.41 0.79
CA TRP A 62 -2.72 -10.20 0.20
C TRP A 62 -3.02 -8.73 -0.07
N ARG A 63 -2.56 -7.83 0.80
CA ARG A 63 -2.65 -6.38 0.58
C ARG A 63 -1.83 -5.94 -0.63
N GLU A 64 -0.62 -6.47 -0.81
CA GLU A 64 0.14 -6.23 -2.03
C GLU A 64 -0.59 -6.76 -3.27
N ALA A 65 -1.22 -7.93 -3.16
CA ALA A 65 -1.97 -8.55 -4.25
C ALA A 65 -3.22 -7.75 -4.64
N THR A 66 -3.92 -7.09 -3.70
CA THR A 66 -5.06 -6.21 -4.02
C THR A 66 -4.63 -4.93 -4.73
N VAL A 67 -3.43 -4.41 -4.44
CA VAL A 67 -2.86 -3.27 -5.18
C VAL A 67 -2.44 -3.68 -6.59
N ALA A 68 -1.80 -4.84 -6.74
CA ALA A 68 -1.35 -5.35 -8.04
C ALA A 68 -2.51 -5.80 -8.94
N TYR A 69 -3.55 -6.37 -8.34
CA TYR A 69 -4.69 -6.99 -9.02
C TYR A 69 -6.03 -6.54 -8.40
N PRO A 70 -6.40 -5.25 -8.55
CA PRO A 70 -7.56 -4.69 -7.86
C PRO A 70 -8.91 -5.26 -8.33
N SER A 71 -8.97 -5.87 -9.52
CA SER A 71 -10.16 -6.54 -10.04
C SER A 71 -10.26 -8.02 -9.67
N ALA A 72 -9.28 -8.57 -8.95
CA ALA A 72 -9.30 -9.96 -8.52
C ALA A 72 -10.06 -10.12 -7.19
N ALA A 73 -11.31 -10.57 -7.26
CA ALA A 73 -12.17 -10.81 -6.09
C ALA A 73 -11.48 -11.68 -5.01
N LEU A 74 -10.72 -12.69 -5.44
CA LEU A 74 -9.99 -13.60 -4.55
C LEU A 74 -8.97 -12.88 -3.65
N CYS A 75 -8.26 -11.87 -4.18
CA CYS A 75 -7.29 -11.10 -3.39
C CYS A 75 -7.98 -10.36 -2.24
N TRP A 76 -9.12 -9.73 -2.52
CA TRP A 76 -9.89 -9.00 -1.52
C TRP A 76 -10.52 -9.92 -0.48
N ALA A 77 -11.08 -11.05 -0.93
CA ALA A 77 -11.65 -12.05 -0.02
C ALA A 77 -10.59 -12.60 0.96
N ASN A 78 -9.40 -12.95 0.47
CA ASN A 78 -8.34 -13.47 1.33
C ASN A 78 -7.66 -12.40 2.19
N LEU A 79 -7.58 -11.14 1.72
CA LEU A 79 -7.17 -10.02 2.57
C LEU A 79 -8.12 -9.89 3.77
N ALA A 80 -9.44 -9.95 3.54
CA ALA A 80 -10.41 -9.88 4.62
C ALA A 80 -10.23 -11.02 5.64
N VAL A 81 -10.03 -12.26 5.17
CA VAL A 81 -9.78 -13.40 6.06
C VAL A 81 -8.52 -13.18 6.91
N ALA A 82 -7.41 -12.76 6.30
CA ALA A 82 -6.17 -12.50 7.04
C ALA A 82 -6.32 -11.38 8.08
N LEU A 83 -7.03 -10.29 7.73
CA LEU A 83 -7.34 -9.19 8.64
C LEU A 83 -8.19 -9.66 9.83
N ILE A 84 -9.22 -10.48 9.59
CA ILE A 84 -10.08 -11.03 10.65
C ILE A 84 -9.28 -11.89 11.62
N ILE A 85 -8.41 -12.76 11.12
CA ILE A 85 -7.58 -13.62 11.98
C ILE A 85 -6.63 -12.78 12.83
N ASN A 86 -5.88 -11.86 12.21
CA ASN A 86 -4.96 -10.98 12.94
C ASN A 86 -5.68 -10.06 13.94
N ALA A 87 -6.92 -9.65 13.64
CA ALA A 87 -7.75 -8.92 14.60
C ALA A 87 -8.22 -9.82 15.75
N SER A 88 -8.57 -11.08 15.47
CA SER A 88 -9.01 -12.05 16.48
C SER A 88 -7.91 -12.45 17.46
N ASP A 89 -6.64 -12.45 17.02
CA ASP A 89 -5.48 -12.66 17.91
C ASP A 89 -5.34 -11.52 18.95
N GLU A 90 -5.93 -10.36 18.68
CA GLU A 90 -5.87 -9.16 19.51
C GLU A 90 -7.25 -8.82 20.14
N ALA A 91 -8.27 -9.66 19.98
CA ALA A 91 -9.64 -9.38 20.41
C ALA A 91 -10.29 -10.57 21.13
N GLU A 92 -11.09 -10.28 22.15
CA GLU A 92 -11.91 -11.27 22.88
C GLU A 92 -13.39 -11.03 22.58
N LEU A 93 -14.13 -12.10 22.30
CA LEU A 93 -15.57 -12.00 22.02
C LEU A 93 -16.33 -11.42 23.22
N GLY A 94 -17.20 -10.45 22.95
CA GLY A 94 -17.96 -9.73 23.99
C GLY A 94 -17.17 -8.62 24.67
N VAL A 95 -15.87 -8.46 24.37
CA VAL A 95 -15.04 -7.33 24.80
C VAL A 95 -14.84 -6.38 23.64
N ARG A 96 -14.83 -5.06 23.90
CA ARG A 96 -14.54 -4.08 22.85
C ARG A 96 -13.14 -4.37 22.29
N PRO A 97 -12.95 -4.57 20.98
CA PRO A 97 -11.62 -4.79 20.41
C PRO A 97 -10.70 -3.58 20.65
N THR A 98 -9.39 -3.82 20.61
CA THR A 98 -8.39 -2.73 20.62
C THR A 98 -8.58 -1.85 19.38
N ASP A 99 -8.08 -0.61 19.42
CA ASP A 99 -8.22 0.30 18.26
C ASP A 99 -7.58 -0.30 17.00
N ARG A 100 -6.46 -1.02 17.14
CA ARG A 100 -5.81 -1.73 16.03
C ARG A 100 -6.66 -2.88 15.49
N ALA A 101 -7.32 -3.65 16.36
CA ALA A 101 -8.23 -4.70 15.94
C ALA A 101 -9.49 -4.12 15.26
N LEU A 102 -10.01 -3.00 15.76
CA LEU A 102 -11.12 -2.26 15.13
C LEU A 102 -10.77 -1.84 13.70
N ASP A 103 -9.61 -1.19 13.50
CA ASP A 103 -9.16 -0.76 12.18
C ASP A 103 -9.10 -1.92 11.18
N ARG A 104 -8.56 -3.08 11.61
CA ARG A 104 -8.49 -4.28 10.78
C ARG A 104 -9.87 -4.85 10.44
N LEU A 105 -10.78 -4.90 11.40
CA LEU A 105 -12.13 -5.44 11.20
C LEU A 105 -12.95 -4.55 10.25
N GLU A 106 -12.86 -3.23 10.40
CA GLU A 106 -13.48 -2.29 9.47
C GLU A 106 -12.90 -2.41 8.07
N GLU A 107 -11.58 -2.61 7.96
CA GLU A 107 -10.93 -2.87 6.68
C GLU A 107 -11.38 -4.22 6.07
N ALA A 108 -11.53 -5.26 6.88
CA ALA A 108 -12.01 -6.55 6.41
C ALA A 108 -13.42 -6.43 5.81
N LEU A 109 -14.32 -5.67 6.44
CA LEU A 109 -15.66 -5.39 5.89
C LEU A 109 -15.60 -4.65 4.54
N LYS A 110 -14.69 -3.69 4.37
CA LYS A 110 -14.47 -2.99 3.09
C LYS A 110 -13.93 -3.93 2.01
N ALA A 111 -13.00 -4.80 2.38
CA ALA A 111 -12.44 -5.81 1.47
C ALA A 111 -13.51 -6.84 1.06
N ILE A 112 -14.36 -7.28 1.99
CA ILE A 112 -15.51 -8.16 1.72
C ILE A 112 -16.49 -7.49 0.75
N ALA A 113 -16.84 -6.23 0.98
CA ALA A 113 -17.73 -5.48 0.09
C ALA A 113 -17.13 -5.36 -1.32
N THR A 114 -15.81 -5.13 -1.42
CA THR A 114 -15.12 -5.05 -2.71
C THR A 114 -15.12 -6.42 -3.41
N ALA A 115 -14.79 -7.51 -2.72
CA ALA A 115 -14.85 -8.86 -3.26
C ALA A 115 -16.24 -9.20 -3.81
N GLY A 116 -17.30 -8.89 -3.03
CA GLY A 116 -18.69 -9.12 -3.39
C GLY A 116 -19.19 -8.26 -4.57
N SER A 117 -18.55 -7.11 -4.82
CA SER A 117 -18.83 -6.28 -6.00
C SER A 117 -18.18 -6.82 -7.28
N LEU A 118 -17.08 -7.56 -7.13
CA LEU A 118 -16.30 -8.13 -8.25
C LEU A 118 -16.79 -9.53 -8.65
N ALA A 119 -17.27 -10.31 -7.68
CA ALA A 119 -17.84 -11.63 -7.89
C ALA A 119 -19.00 -11.86 -6.91
N PRO A 120 -20.05 -12.61 -7.29
CA PRO A 120 -21.13 -12.96 -6.38
C PRO A 120 -20.60 -13.58 -5.08
N ALA A 121 -21.14 -13.14 -3.95
CA ALA A 121 -20.74 -13.66 -2.64
C ALA A 121 -21.02 -15.17 -2.56
N ASP A 122 -20.01 -15.94 -2.19
CA ASP A 122 -20.14 -17.34 -1.84
C ASP A 122 -20.31 -17.52 -0.32
N ALA A 123 -20.50 -18.76 0.11
CA ALA A 123 -20.67 -19.08 1.52
C ALA A 123 -19.45 -18.67 2.37
N LEU A 124 -18.23 -18.70 1.82
CA LEU A 124 -17.01 -18.33 2.55
C LEU A 124 -16.94 -16.82 2.78
N LEU A 125 -17.30 -16.02 1.78
CA LEU A 125 -17.34 -14.57 1.89
C LEU A 125 -18.42 -14.11 2.88
N LEU A 126 -19.60 -14.74 2.84
CA LEU A 126 -20.67 -14.47 3.81
C LEU A 126 -20.27 -14.85 5.24
N ASN A 127 -19.64 -16.02 5.42
CA ASN A 127 -19.11 -16.44 6.71
C ASN A 127 -18.06 -15.47 7.25
N SER A 128 -17.16 -14.98 6.38
CA SER A 128 -16.14 -13.98 6.75
C SER A 128 -16.79 -12.65 7.18
N ARG A 129 -17.86 -12.23 6.52
CA ARG A 129 -18.65 -11.05 6.92
C ARG A 129 -19.26 -11.23 8.30
N GLY A 130 -19.88 -12.37 8.56
CA GLY A 130 -20.43 -12.71 9.88
C GLY A 130 -19.38 -12.67 10.98
N ASN A 131 -18.21 -13.26 10.73
CA ASN A 131 -17.10 -13.27 11.69
C ASN A 131 -16.59 -11.84 12.01
N ALA A 132 -16.42 -11.00 10.99
CA ALA A 132 -16.01 -9.61 11.19
C ALA A 132 -17.04 -8.82 12.02
N LEU A 133 -18.34 -8.97 11.71
CA LEU A 133 -19.42 -8.29 12.42
C LEU A 133 -19.56 -8.79 13.87
N ALA A 134 -19.38 -10.08 14.11
CA ALA A 134 -19.39 -10.66 15.45
C ALA A 134 -18.25 -10.09 16.32
N LEU A 135 -17.03 -9.99 15.78
CA LEU A 135 -15.88 -9.40 16.49
C LEU A 135 -16.07 -7.89 16.73
N LEU A 136 -16.75 -7.18 15.82
CA LEU A 136 -17.16 -5.78 16.01
C LEU A 136 -18.34 -5.61 16.98
N GLN A 137 -18.96 -6.71 17.43
CA GLN A 137 -20.21 -6.73 18.20
C GLN A 137 -21.40 -6.05 17.49
N GLN A 138 -21.39 -6.03 16.15
CA GLN A 138 -22.44 -5.45 15.30
C GLN A 138 -23.43 -6.53 14.85
N TRP A 139 -24.07 -7.18 15.81
CA TRP A 139 -24.89 -8.38 15.60
C TRP A 139 -26.14 -8.15 14.74
N THR A 140 -26.65 -6.92 14.67
CA THR A 140 -27.86 -6.59 13.89
C THR A 140 -27.65 -6.71 12.38
N ASP A 141 -26.40 -6.63 11.92
CA ASP A 141 -26.06 -6.56 10.50
C ASP A 141 -25.53 -7.90 9.96
N ALA A 142 -25.45 -8.92 10.82
CA ALA A 142 -24.82 -10.23 10.57
C ALA A 142 -25.72 -11.26 9.86
N ALA A 143 -26.91 -10.85 9.39
CA ALA A 143 -27.88 -11.70 8.69
C ALA A 143 -27.59 -11.85 7.19
#